data_AF-A0A6L6GYL1-F1
#
_entry.id   AF-A0A6L6GYL1-F1
#
_cell.length_a   1.000
_cell.length_b   1.000
_cell.length_c   1.000
_cell.angle_alpha   90.00
_cell.angle_beta   90.00
_cell.angle_gamma   90.00
#
_symmetry.space_group_name_H-M   'P 1'
#
loop_
_entity.id
_entity.type
_entity.pdbx_description
1 polymer ?
#
loop_
_entity_poly.entity_id
_entity_poly.type
_entity_poly.pdbx_seq_one_letter_code
_entity_poly.pdbx_strand_id
1 'polypeptide(L)'
;MSKLLNTEFVRFVIVGVINTLTYYSIYLVLHNIFDLPYLAAHLAGFFISLNISFFLNTYVTYRVRPTWKKYLAFPLTQVVNISVSTALIFIFVEFLSLSSNIAPFAAVLFTVPITFIISSKILKDKPEQTS
;
A
#
# COMPACT_ATOMS: atom_id res chain seq x y z
N MET A 1 21.92 -5.63 -8.44
CA MET A 1 20.81 -5.70 -7.46
C MET A 1 20.24 -4.31 -7.10
N SER A 2 21.08 -3.32 -6.75
CA SER A 2 20.63 -1.98 -6.27
C SER A 2 19.85 -1.15 -7.30
N LYS A 3 20.24 -1.13 -8.59
CA LYS A 3 19.51 -0.38 -9.65
C LYS A 3 18.09 -0.91 -9.90
N LEU A 4 17.90 -2.23 -9.82
CA LEU A 4 16.59 -2.86 -10.00
C LEU A 4 15.67 -2.53 -8.83
N LEU A 5 16.17 -2.65 -7.59
CA LEU A 5 15.42 -2.28 -6.38
C LEU A 5 15.02 -0.80 -6.36
N ASN A 6 15.89 0.11 -6.84
CA ASN A 6 15.56 1.53 -6.91
C ASN A 6 14.44 1.80 -7.95
N THR A 7 14.48 1.12 -9.10
CA THR A 7 13.43 1.25 -10.13
C THR A 7 12.09 0.68 -9.65
N GLU A 8 12.11 -0.47 -8.99
CA GLU A 8 10.92 -1.08 -8.39
C GLU A 8 10.34 -0.22 -7.27
N PHE A 9 11.20 0.36 -6.41
CA PHE A 9 10.77 1.26 -5.35
C PHE A 9 10.07 2.50 -5.91
N VAL A 10 10.64 3.13 -6.95
CA VAL A 10 10.00 4.28 -7.62
C VAL A 10 8.64 3.89 -8.20
N ARG A 11 8.53 2.74 -8.89
CA ARG A 11 7.25 2.24 -9.41
C ARG A 11 6.26 1.94 -8.30
N PHE A 12 6.72 1.36 -7.19
CA PHE A 12 5.89 1.07 -6.02
C PHE A 12 5.29 2.36 -5.44
N VAL A 13 6.10 3.40 -5.28
CA VAL A 13 5.63 4.72 -4.82
C VAL A 13 4.62 5.31 -5.80
N ILE A 14 4.91 5.27 -7.11
CA ILE A 14 3.99 5.76 -8.15
C ILE A 14 2.65 5.00 -8.11
N VAL A 15 2.68 3.67 -8.04
CA VAL A 15 1.47 2.85 -7.93
C VAL A 15 0.73 3.15 -6.63
N GLY A 16 1.42 3.39 -5.52
CA GLY A 16 0.82 3.83 -4.26
C GLY A 16 0.05 5.15 -4.40
N VAL A 17 0.66 6.15 -5.03
CA VAL A 17 0.01 7.45 -5.30
C VAL A 17 -1.21 7.26 -6.21
N ILE A 18 -1.08 6.52 -7.31
CA ILE A 18 -2.18 6.21 -8.23
C ILE A 18 -3.32 5.50 -7.49
N ASN A 19 -3.00 4.52 -6.64
CA ASN A 19 -3.99 3.80 -5.84
C ASN A 19 -4.75 4.73 -4.90
N THR A 20 -4.06 5.61 -4.17
CA THR A 20 -4.71 6.58 -3.26
C THR A 20 -5.63 7.53 -4.03
N LEU A 21 -5.18 8.04 -5.17
CA LEU A 21 -6.01 8.90 -6.05
C LEU A 21 -7.22 8.14 -6.59
N THR A 22 -7.04 6.87 -6.96
CA THR A 22 -8.11 6.00 -7.46
C THR A 22 -9.14 5.73 -6.38
N TYR A 23 -8.70 5.34 -5.17
CA TYR A 23 -9.56 5.18 -4.00
C TYR A 23 -10.39 6.44 -3.75
N TYR A 24 -9.72 7.60 -3.68
CA TYR A 24 -10.38 8.85 -3.32
C TYR A 24 -11.37 9.29 -4.40
N SER A 25 -11.02 9.13 -5.68
CA SER A 25 -11.92 9.42 -6.81
C SER A 25 -13.16 8.54 -6.77
N ILE A 26 -13.00 7.23 -6.56
CA ILE A 26 -14.11 6.28 -6.47
C ILE A 26 -14.99 6.62 -5.26
N TYR A 27 -14.39 6.89 -4.10
CA TYR A 27 -15.09 7.30 -2.89
C TYR A 27 -15.96 8.55 -3.15
N LEU A 28 -15.38 9.61 -3.72
CA LEU A 28 -16.10 10.85 -4.02
C LEU A 28 -17.22 10.65 -5.02
N VAL A 29 -17.00 9.85 -6.06
CA VAL A 29 -18.04 9.52 -7.06
C VAL A 29 -19.19 8.77 -6.39
N LEU A 30 -18.91 7.70 -5.65
CA LEU A 30 -19.94 6.92 -4.96
C LEU A 30 -20.70 7.75 -3.92
N HIS A 31 -19.99 8.57 -3.14
CA HIS A 31 -20.60 9.34 -2.06
C HIS A 31 -21.38 10.55 -2.58
N ASN A 32 -20.82 11.34 -3.52
CA ASN A 32 -21.39 12.62 -3.92
C ASN A 32 -22.27 12.54 -5.18
N ILE A 33 -22.04 11.56 -6.06
CA ILE A 33 -22.82 11.42 -7.32
C ILE A 33 -23.93 10.38 -7.15
N PHE A 34 -23.65 9.32 -6.41
CA PHE A 34 -24.60 8.21 -6.19
C PHE A 34 -25.26 8.25 -4.80
N ASP A 35 -24.99 9.28 -3.99
CA ASP A 35 -25.55 9.49 -2.64
C ASP A 35 -25.42 8.27 -1.71
N LEU A 36 -24.39 7.44 -1.91
CA LEU A 36 -24.15 6.30 -1.03
C LEU A 36 -23.73 6.76 0.37
N PRO A 37 -24.12 6.02 1.43
CA PRO A 37 -23.58 6.24 2.76
C PRO A 37 -22.05 6.22 2.74
N TYR A 38 -21.43 7.16 3.46
CA TYR A 38 -19.97 7.35 3.44
C TYR A 38 -19.20 6.04 3.73
N LEU A 39 -19.73 5.19 4.62
CA LEU A 39 -19.11 3.92 4.96
C LEU A 39 -19.16 2.92 3.80
N ALA A 40 -20.28 2.86 3.09
CA ALA A 40 -20.44 2.00 1.91
C ALA A 40 -19.52 2.47 0.77
N ALA A 41 -19.49 3.77 0.51
CA ALA A 41 -18.58 4.37 -0.48
C ALA A 41 -17.11 4.12 -0.12
N HIS A 42 -16.76 4.22 1.17
CA HIS A 42 -15.41 3.96 1.67
C HIS A 42 -14.99 2.51 1.43
N LEU A 43 -15.83 1.54 1.83
CA LEU A 43 -15.53 0.12 1.66
C LEU A 43 -15.43 -0.26 0.18
N ALA A 44 -16.38 0.19 -0.65
CA ALA A 44 -16.35 -0.07 -2.08
C ALA A 44 -15.11 0.53 -2.75
N GLY A 45 -14.79 1.81 -2.46
CA GLY A 45 -13.58 2.47 -2.94
C GLY A 45 -12.32 1.73 -2.53
N PHE A 46 -12.24 1.30 -1.25
CA PHE A 46 -11.11 0.54 -0.74
C PHE A 46 -10.92 -0.79 -1.47
N PHE A 47 -11.97 -1.58 -1.64
CA PHE A 47 -11.86 -2.88 -2.32
C PHE A 47 -11.51 -2.71 -3.81
N ILE A 48 -12.12 -1.76 -4.51
CA ILE A 48 -11.84 -1.53 -5.94
C ILE A 48 -10.40 -1.04 -6.12
N SER A 49 -9.96 -0.06 -5.32
CA SER A 49 -8.58 0.44 -5.40
C SER A 49 -7.57 -0.65 -5.04
N LEU A 50 -7.84 -1.46 -4.03
CA LEU A 50 -6.97 -2.56 -3.61
C LEU A 50 -6.78 -3.58 -4.74
N ASN A 51 -7.84 -3.91 -5.47
CA ASN A 51 -7.76 -4.77 -6.66
C ASN A 51 -6.85 -4.16 -7.74
N ILE A 52 -7.09 -2.89 -8.09
CA ILE A 52 -6.30 -2.17 -9.09
C ILE A 52 -4.82 -2.11 -8.68
N SER A 53 -4.55 -1.79 -7.41
CA SER A 53 -3.21 -1.73 -6.84
C SER A 53 -2.49 -3.08 -6.88
N PHE A 54 -3.19 -4.18 -6.62
CA PHE A 54 -2.60 -5.53 -6.73
C PHE A 54 -2.13 -5.82 -8.15
N PHE A 55 -2.96 -5.55 -9.16
CA PHE A 55 -2.61 -5.80 -10.55
C PHE A 55 -1.49 -4.87 -11.03
N LEU A 56 -1.54 -3.59 -10.67
CA LEU A 56 -0.47 -2.64 -11.00
C LEU A 56 0.86 -3.05 -10.35
N ASN A 57 0.86 -3.41 -9.07
CA ASN A 57 2.09 -3.87 -8.41
C ASN A 57 2.61 -5.16 -9.03
N THR A 58 1.72 -6.10 -9.34
CA THR A 58 2.11 -7.40 -9.89
C THR A 58 2.68 -7.27 -11.31
N TYR A 59 2.00 -6.57 -12.21
CA TYR A 59 2.40 -6.45 -13.62
C TYR A 59 3.44 -5.35 -13.87
N VAL A 60 3.31 -4.18 -13.23
CA VAL A 60 4.13 -3.00 -13.53
C VAL A 60 5.33 -2.90 -12.60
N THR A 61 5.11 -3.00 -11.28
CA THR A 61 6.17 -2.86 -10.27
C THR A 61 7.09 -4.06 -10.28
N TYR A 62 6.57 -5.26 -9.99
CA TYR A 62 7.36 -6.46 -9.75
C TYR A 62 7.48 -7.38 -10.96
N ARG A 63 6.62 -7.23 -11.99
CA ARG A 63 6.63 -8.04 -13.22
C ARG A 63 6.60 -9.55 -12.95
N VAL A 64 5.74 -9.97 -12.02
CA VAL A 64 5.59 -11.37 -11.58
C VAL A 64 4.23 -11.91 -12.01
N ARG A 65 4.07 -13.24 -12.01
CA ARG A 65 2.78 -13.87 -12.32
C ARG A 65 1.80 -13.66 -11.14
N PRO A 66 0.58 -13.15 -11.38
CA PRO A 66 -0.44 -13.10 -10.35
C PRO A 66 -0.85 -14.52 -9.97
N THR A 67 -0.91 -14.79 -8.67
CA THR A 67 -1.40 -16.05 -8.13
C THR A 67 -2.43 -15.77 -7.03
N TRP A 68 -3.36 -16.70 -6.82
CA TRP A 68 -4.38 -16.58 -5.78
C TRP A 68 -3.77 -16.38 -4.38
N LYS A 69 -2.63 -17.04 -4.10
CA LYS A 69 -1.88 -16.84 -2.84
C LYS A 69 -1.42 -15.39 -2.67
N LYS A 70 -0.86 -14.79 -3.72
CA LYS A 70 -0.40 -13.38 -3.72
C LYS A 70 -1.55 -12.40 -3.59
N TYR A 71 -2.68 -12.67 -4.26
CA TYR A 71 -3.88 -11.85 -4.17
C TYR A 71 -4.46 -11.81 -2.75
N LEU A 72 -4.62 -12.98 -2.12
CA LEU A 72 -5.12 -13.07 -0.73
C LEU A 72 -4.12 -12.51 0.31
N ALA A 73 -2.82 -12.56 0.02
CA ALA A 73 -1.80 -11.97 0.88
C ALA A 73 -1.64 -10.45 0.68
N PHE A 74 -2.18 -9.87 -0.39
CA PHE A 74 -2.02 -8.44 -0.66
C PHE A 74 -2.73 -7.55 0.37
N PRO A 75 -3.98 -7.82 0.80
CA PRO A 75 -4.60 -7.11 1.91
C PRO A 75 -3.78 -7.13 3.21
N LEU A 76 -3.00 -8.18 3.46
CA LEU A 76 -2.12 -8.24 4.62
C LEU A 76 -1.07 -7.13 4.60
N THR A 77 -0.64 -6.66 3.41
CA THR A 77 0.26 -5.51 3.31
C THR A 77 -0.36 -4.23 3.87
N GLN A 78 -1.66 -4.03 3.66
CA GLN A 78 -2.40 -2.89 4.22
C GLN A 78 -2.55 -3.01 5.73
N VAL A 79 -2.82 -4.22 6.25
CA VAL A 79 -2.86 -4.46 7.70
C VAL A 79 -1.53 -4.11 8.34
N VAL A 80 -0.42 -4.61 7.78
CA VAL A 80 0.91 -4.30 8.30
C VAL A 80 1.23 -2.81 8.17
N ASN A 81 0.86 -2.17 7.05
CA ASN A 81 1.05 -0.73 6.87
C ASN A 81 0.37 0.07 7.98
N ILE A 82 -0.90 -0.23 8.27
CA ILE A 82 -1.67 0.43 9.35
C ILE A 82 -1.02 0.14 10.70
N SER A 83 -0.68 -1.11 11.01
CA SER A 83 -0.06 -1.47 12.30
C SER A 83 1.28 -0.74 12.52
N VAL A 84 2.14 -0.72 11.50
CA VAL A 84 3.44 -0.03 11.57
C VAL A 84 3.25 1.48 11.65
N SER A 85 2.32 2.05 10.87
CA SER A 85 2.01 3.48 10.91
C SER A 85 1.52 3.90 12.29
N THR A 86 0.57 3.17 12.87
CA THR A 86 0.05 3.44 14.22
C THR A 86 1.15 3.33 15.27
N ALA A 87 1.99 2.29 15.22
CA ALA A 87 3.10 2.13 16.16
C ALA A 87 4.11 3.28 16.06
N LEU A 88 4.48 3.70 14.84
CA LEU A 88 5.41 4.81 14.63
C LEU A 88 4.82 6.15 15.10
N ILE A 89 3.55 6.42 14.79
CA ILE A 89 2.87 7.63 15.26
C ILE A 89 2.86 7.67 16.78
N PHE A 90 2.48 6.57 17.43
CA PHE A 90 2.52 6.46 18.89
C PHE A 90 3.92 6.74 19.43
N ILE A 91 4.95 6.15 18.82
CA ILE A 91 6.33 6.37 19.27
C ILE A 91 6.76 7.83 19.10
N PHE A 92 6.44 8.44 17.97
CA PHE A 92 6.82 9.83 17.69
C PHE A 92 6.12 10.82 18.61
N VAL A 93 4.83 10.62 18.89
CA VAL A 93 4.07 11.51 19.77
C VAL A 93 4.48 11.30 21.23
N GLU A 94 4.47 10.06 21.72
CA GLU A 94 4.64 9.78 23.15
C GLU A 94 6.11 9.79 23.59
N PHE A 95 7.03 9.23 22.80
CA PHE A 95 8.44 9.13 23.20
C PHE A 95 9.32 10.25 22.64
N LEU A 96 8.97 10.82 21.48
CA LEU A 96 9.75 11.90 20.84
C LEU A 96 9.10 13.28 20.97
N SER A 97 7.93 13.38 21.62
CA SER A 97 7.17 14.64 21.81
C SER A 97 6.90 15.39 20.49
N LEU A 98 6.78 14.65 19.39
CA LEU A 98 6.52 15.21 18.07
C LEU A 98 5.03 15.58 17.97
N SER A 99 4.72 16.70 17.33
CA SER A 99 3.33 17.13 17.16
C SER A 99 2.51 16.05 16.45
N SER A 100 1.30 15.77 16.95
CA SER A 100 0.34 14.84 16.33
C SER A 100 -0.05 15.23 14.90
N ASN A 101 0.12 16.50 14.51
CA ASN A 101 -0.09 16.97 13.14
C ASN A 101 1.04 16.54 12.19
N ILE A 102 2.27 16.39 12.69
CA ILE A 102 3.47 16.08 11.89
C ILE A 102 3.82 14.60 11.96
N ALA A 103 3.53 13.93 13.07
CA ALA A 103 3.87 12.53 13.30
C ALA A 103 3.39 11.57 12.18
N PRO A 104 2.17 11.69 11.62
CA PRO A 104 1.75 10.87 10.49
C PRO A 104 2.63 11.04 9.24
N PHE A 105 3.02 12.28 8.91
CA PHE A 105 3.90 12.56 7.78
C PHE A 105 5.29 11.97 8.00
N ALA A 106 5.83 12.10 9.22
CA ALA A 106 7.09 11.47 9.58
C ALA A 106 7.00 9.93 9.49
N ALA A 107 5.89 9.34 9.92
CA ALA A 107 5.69 7.88 9.87
C ALA A 107 5.71 7.37 8.43
N VAL A 108 5.16 8.12 7.46
CA VAL A 108 5.19 7.76 6.03
C VAL A 108 6.60 7.51 5.51
N LEU A 109 7.59 8.29 5.98
CA LEU A 109 8.99 8.12 5.56
C LEU A 109 9.55 6.74 5.89
N PHE A 110 9.02 6.08 6.93
CA PHE A 110 9.41 4.73 7.35
C PHE A 110 8.43 3.67 6.87
N THR A 111 7.12 3.94 6.86
CA THR A 111 6.12 2.95 6.45
C THR A 111 6.26 2.61 4.97
N VAL A 112 6.58 3.57 4.10
CA VAL A 112 6.75 3.33 2.65
C VAL A 112 7.86 2.30 2.36
N PRO A 113 9.12 2.47 2.83
CA PRO A 113 10.16 1.47 2.59
C PRO A 113 9.85 0.13 3.27
N ILE A 114 9.27 0.11 4.46
CA ILE A 114 8.87 -1.13 5.14
C ILE A 114 7.80 -1.87 4.31
N THR A 115 6.77 -1.17 3.87
CA THR A 115 5.68 -1.75 3.06
C THR A 115 6.20 -2.24 1.72
N PHE A 116 7.13 -1.52 1.09
CA PHE A 116 7.82 -1.99 -0.12
C PHE A 116 8.55 -3.31 0.11
N ILE A 117 9.34 -3.44 1.19
CA ILE A 117 10.07 -4.67 1.49
C ILE A 117 9.09 -5.85 1.68
N ILE A 118 7.99 -5.63 2.40
CA ILE A 118 7.00 -6.67 2.67
C ILE A 118 6.23 -7.04 1.41
N SER A 119 5.75 -6.05 0.66
CA SER A 119 5.07 -6.24 -0.63
C SER A 119 5.98 -6.99 -1.62
N SER A 120 7.25 -6.59 -1.70
CA SER A 120 8.26 -7.28 -2.50
C SER A 120 8.47 -8.72 -2.05
N LYS A 121 8.48 -9.02 -0.75
CA LYS A 121 8.63 -10.41 -0.25
C LYS A 121 7.40 -11.28 -0.53
N ILE A 122 6.21 -10.70 -0.48
CA ILE A 122 4.95 -11.41 -0.73
C ILE A 122 4.76 -11.66 -2.23
N LEU A 123 5.09 -10.68 -3.08
CA LEU A 123 4.81 -10.73 -4.51
C LEU A 123 5.95 -11.37 -5.32
N LYS A 124 7.20 -11.22 -4.90
CA LYS A 124 8.31 -11.90 -5.59
C LYS A 124 8.39 -13.36 -5.17
N ASP A 125 8.51 -14.22 -6.16
CA ASP A 125 8.82 -15.63 -5.92
C ASP A 125 10.25 -15.73 -5.35
N LYS A 126 10.46 -16.61 -4.37
CA LYS A 126 11.83 -17.01 -4.01
C LYS A 126 12.47 -17.54 -5.30
N PRO A 127 13.76 -17.23 -5.59
CA PRO A 127 14.43 -17.88 -6.70
C PRO A 127 14.28 -19.38 -6.49
N GLU A 128 13.63 -20.06 -7.44
CA GLU A 128 13.68 -21.51 -7.52
C GLU A 128 15.16 -21.86 -7.52
N GLN A 129 15.62 -22.48 -6.42
CA GLN A 129 16.85 -23.24 -6.44
C GLN A 129 16.56 -24.44 -7.34
N THR A 130 16.65 -24.26 -8.65
CA THR A 130 16.75 -25.38 -9.58
C THR A 130 18.10 -26.03 -9.35
N SER A 131 18.07 -27.05 -8.50
CA SER A 131 19.06 -28.14 -8.39
C SER A 131 19.10 -28.96 -9.67
#